data_AF-B6B2Q5-F1
#
_entry.id   AF-B6B2Q5-F1
#
_cell.length_a   1.000
_cell.length_b   1.000
_cell.length_c   1.000
_cell.angle_alpha   90.00
_cell.angle_beta   90.00
_cell.angle_gamma   90.00
#
_symmetry.space_group_name_H-M   'P 1'
#
loop_
_entity.id
_entity.type
_entity.pdbx_description
1 polymer ?
#
loop_
_entity_poly.entity_id
_entity_poly.type
_entity_poly.pdbx_seq_one_letter_code
_entity_poly.pdbx_strand_id
1 'polypeptide(L)' 'MALLHIYITWFEIFAWTTVGPGIFDMLPTDLFEQTTQLAANQGIYNAFLAFGLD' A
#
# COMPACT_ATOMS: atom_id res chain seq x y z
N MET A 1 -13.51 -9.95 6.32
CA MET A 1 -13.31 -9.03 5.19
C MET A 1 -11.80 -8.89 4.89
N ALA A 2 -11.01 -9.94 5.17
CA ALA A 2 -9.56 -9.96 5.08
C ALA A 2 -8.96 -9.99 3.66
N LEU A 3 -9.67 -10.52 2.66
CA LEU A 3 -9.14 -10.60 1.29
C LEU A 3 -8.82 -9.23 0.69
N LEU A 4 -9.67 -8.23 0.98
CA LEU A 4 -9.41 -6.84 0.56
C LEU A 4 -8.19 -6.27 1.29
N HIS A 5 -8.06 -6.52 2.59
CA HIS A 5 -6.93 -6.03 3.39
C HIS A 5 -5.61 -6.65 2.93
N ILE A 6 -5.60 -7.95 2.61
CA ILE A 6 -4.42 -8.63 2.06
C ILE A 6 -4.03 -8.04 0.70
N TYR A 7 -5.00 -7.76 -0.18
CA TYR A 7 -4.73 -7.13 -1.46
C TYR A 7 -4.17 -5.71 -1.31
N ILE A 8 -4.75 -4.90 -0.42
CA ILE A 8 -4.28 -3.53 -0.13
C ILE A 8 -2.86 -3.58 0.47
N THR A 9 -2.62 -4.44 1.45
CA THR A 9 -1.28 -4.63 2.05
C THR A 9 -0.25 -5.03 0.99
N TRP A 10 -0.59 -5.96 0.09
CA TRP A 10 0.34 -6.34 -0.99
C TRP A 10 0.64 -5.15 -1.90
N PHE A 11 -0.38 -4.38 -2.28
CA PHE A 11 -0.22 -3.20 -3.11
C PHE A 11 0.69 -2.15 -2.43
N GLU A 12 0.40 -1.81 -1.17
CA GLU A 12 1.13 -0.78 -0.40
C GLU A 12 2.61 -1.14 -0.17
N ILE A 13 2.93 -2.43 -0.02
CA ILE A 13 4.31 -2.88 0.25
C ILE A 13 5.10 -3.15 -1.03
N PHE A 14 4.47 -3.75 -2.05
CA PHE A 14 5.19 -4.28 -3.21
C PHE A 14 4.91 -3.53 -4.51
N ALA A 15 3.72 -2.95 -4.67
CA ALA A 15 3.29 -2.34 -5.93
C ALA A 15 3.21 -0.81 -5.87
N TRP A 16 3.53 -0.20 -4.73
CA TRP A 16 3.40 1.24 -4.51
C TRP A 16 4.16 2.08 -5.54
N THR A 17 5.43 1.77 -5.80
CA THR A 17 6.26 2.55 -6.73
C THR A 17 6.08 2.15 -8.20
N THR A 18 5.49 0.99 -8.47
CA THR A 18 5.38 0.44 -9.83
C THR A 18 3.99 0.62 -10.42
N VAL A 19 2.95 0.33 -9.64
CA VAL A 19 1.54 0.40 -10.06
C VAL A 19 0.88 1.67 -9.52
N GLY A 20 1.32 2.18 -8.37
CA GLY A 20 0.78 3.40 -7.76
C GLY A 20 0.70 4.60 -8.70
N PRO A 21 1.75 4.95 -9.47
CA PRO A 21 1.69 6.06 -10.43
C PRO A 21 0.61 5.90 -11.52
N GLY A 22 0.26 4.67 -11.87
CA GLY A 22 -0.79 4.38 -12.84
C GLY A 22 -2.21 4.40 -12.26
N ILE A 23 -2.35 4.23 -10.94
CA ILE A 23 -3.64 4.28 -10.23
C ILE A 23 -3.94 5.71 -9.76
N PHE A 24 -2.93 6.44 -9.30
CA PHE A 24 -3.05 7.81 -8.78
C PHE A 24 -2.33 8.78 -9.72
N ASP A 25 -2.83 8.89 -10.95
CA ASP A 25 -2.30 9.74 -12.04
C ASP A 25 -2.27 11.25 -11.72
N MET A 26 -3.03 11.68 -10.70
CA MET A 26 -3.02 13.04 -10.18
C MET A 26 -1.81 13.35 -9.27
N LEU A 27 -1.09 12.32 -8.78
CA LEU A 27 0.07 12.50 -7.93
C LEU A 27 1.37 12.52 -8.76
N PRO A 28 2.30 13.45 -8.48
CA PRO A 28 3.64 13.41 -9.05
C PRO A 28 4.35 12.07 -8.79
N THR A 29 4.96 11.50 -9.83
CA THR A 29 5.58 10.16 -9.77
C THR A 29 6.73 10.07 -8.76
N ASP A 30 7.43 11.18 -8.51
CA ASP A 30 8.50 11.27 -7.51
C ASP A 30 8.00 11.13 -6.06
N LEU A 31 6.72 11.39 -5.81
CA LEU A 31 6.14 11.22 -4.47
C LEU A 31 6.06 9.75 -4.08
N PHE A 32 5.88 8.83 -5.03
CA PHE A 32 5.77 7.40 -4.70
C PHE A 32 7.07 6.86 -4.13
N GLU A 33 8.21 7.25 -4.72
CA GLU A 33 9.53 6.87 -4.20
C GLU A 33 9.76 7.47 -2.81
N GLN A 34 9.46 8.76 -2.63
CA GLN A 34 9.60 9.47 -1.35
C GLN A 34 8.70 8.91 -0.24
N THR A 35 7.51 8.41 -0.59
CA THR A 35 6.52 7.88 0.37
C THR A 35 6.54 6.37 0.53
N THR A 36 7.51 5.67 -0.08
CA THR A 36 7.61 4.20 0.01
C THR A 36 7.58 3.68 1.45
N GLN A 37 8.30 4.34 2.37
CA GLN A 37 8.30 3.93 3.78
C GLN A 37 6.96 4.18 4.47
N LEU A 38 6.25 5.25 4.10
CA LEU A 38 4.92 5.54 4.62
C LEU A 38 3.92 4.49 4.15
N ALA A 39 3.92 4.16 2.86
CA ALA A 39 3.08 3.12 2.28
C ALA A 39 3.38 1.75 2.92
N ALA A 40 4.65 1.39 3.10
CA ALA A 40 5.03 0.15 3.79
C ALA A 40 4.51 0.10 5.24
N ASN A 41 4.57 1.22 5.98
CA ASN A 41 4.02 1.29 7.33
C ASN A 41 2.50 1.11 7.36
N GLN A 42 1.78 1.69 6.38
CA GLN A 42 0.34 1.48 6.22
C GLN A 42 0.02 0.01 5.89
N GLY A 43 0.80 -0.58 4.97
CA GLY A 43 0.66 -1.99 4.60
C GLY A 43 0.84 -2.94 5.78
N ILE A 44 1.84 -2.68 6.64
CA ILE A 44 2.08 -3.47 7.86
C ILE A 44 0.92 -3.33 8.85
N TYR A 45 0.39 -2.10 9.05
CA TYR A 45 -0.77 -1.89 9.91
C TYR A 45 -2.02 -2.63 9.37
N ASN A 46 -2.27 -2.53 8.07
CA ASN A 46 -3.35 -3.26 7.39
C ASN A 46 -3.16 -4.78 7.50
N ALA A 47 -1.92 -5.27 7.46
CA ALA A 47 -1.62 -6.68 7.68
C ALA A 47 -1.95 -7.11 9.11
N PHE A 48 -1.57 -6.32 10.12
CA PHE A 48 -1.92 -6.58 11.52
C PHE A 48 -3.43 -6.62 11.73
N LEU A 49 -4.19 -5.73 11.09
CA LEU A 49 -5.65 -5.76 11.12
C LEU A 49 -6.20 -7.03 10.44
N ALA A 50 -5.70 -7.39 9.26
CA ALA A 50 -6.14 -8.56 8.51
C ALA A 50 -5.87 -9.91 9.22
N PHE A 51 -4.77 -10.00 9.98
CA PHE A 51 -4.34 -11.23 10.66
C PHE A 51 -4.73 -11.29 12.14
N GLY A 52 -5.08 -10.17 12.78
CA GLY A 52 -5.29 -10.11 14.24
C GLY A 52 -6.61 -9.50 14.70
N LEU A 53 -7.38 -8.83 13.83
CA LEU A 53 -8.55 -8.03 14.24
C LEU A 53 -9.70 -8.06 13.21
N ASP A 54 -9.91 -9.20 12.56
CA ASP A 54 -11.01 -9.44 11.62
C ASP A 54 -11.98 -10.52 12.14
#